data_AF-A0A0F9PSP7-F1
#
_entry.id   AF-A0A0F9PSP7-F1
#
_cell.length_a   1.000
_cell.length_b   1.000
_cell.length_c   1.000
_cell.angle_alpha   90.00
_cell.angle_beta   90.00
_cell.angle_gamma   90.00
#
_symmetry.space_group_name_H-M   'P 1'
#
loop_
_entity.id
_entity.type
_entity.pdbx_description
1 polymer ?
#
loop_
_entity_poly.entity_id
_entity_poly.type
_entity_poly.pdbx_seq_one_letter_code
_entity_poly.pdbx_strand_id
1 'polypeptide(L)'
;MNNFLTRLEIQGFKSFASKTQLALHARVVGIVGPNGSGKSNIIDAIRWVLGERGAKQLRGDVLSNLMFAGTPTKQAASIARVSLTFNNKERLLPIDSEEVTLTRRIDRSGTTKFLLNDVEVRLKDVVHMLARARMGTRGLTIIGQGQSDVFVRIGPRERREMIEEIIGLKEYRLKKQTAERRLERSKQNMQLVQAQLKELIPHLRLLRSQRRKWEKRDELERQLKELAVRYFATRYHALQGTLRDAEAALRDGEHRKKDMEQRVSDVERQVRAMQQKTGKRDDLQVMHGQLRTLQEEQL
;
A
#
# COMPACT_ATOMS: atom_id res chain seq x y z
N MET A 1 7.31 2.21 55.35
CA MET A 1 6.51 2.93 54.34
C MET A 1 7.45 3.81 53.55
N ASN A 2 7.81 3.39 52.35
CA ASN A 2 8.71 4.15 51.49
C ASN A 2 7.95 5.31 50.85
N ASN A 3 8.53 6.51 50.84
CA ASN A 3 7.92 7.65 50.18
C ASN A 3 8.04 7.51 48.66
N PHE A 4 6.92 7.75 47.98
CA PHE A 4 6.78 7.49 46.56
C PHE A 4 7.59 8.47 45.69
N LEU A 5 7.59 9.76 46.02
CA LEU A 5 8.42 10.77 45.34
C LEU A 5 9.73 10.92 46.12
N THR A 6 10.88 10.78 45.44
CA THR A 6 12.20 10.76 46.10
C THR A 6 13.03 11.98 45.74
N ARG A 7 12.98 12.44 44.49
CA ARG A 7 13.84 13.51 43.99
C ARG A 7 13.15 14.36 42.94
N LEU A 8 13.42 15.66 42.98
CA LEU A 8 13.06 16.63 41.96
C LEU A 8 14.33 17.32 41.44
N GLU A 9 14.55 17.26 40.14
CA GLU A 9 15.64 17.96 39.46
C GLU A 9 15.06 19.02 38.53
N ILE A 10 15.58 20.25 38.61
CA ILE A 10 15.12 21.40 37.84
C ILE A 10 16.34 22.06 37.21
N GLN A 11 16.30 22.34 35.91
CA GLN A 11 17.36 23.04 35.19
C GLN A 11 16.76 23.89 34.07
N GLY A 12 17.24 25.12 33.93
CA GLY A 12 16.81 26.05 32.88
C GLY A 12 15.32 26.43 32.93
N PHE A 13 14.61 26.15 34.03
CA PHE A 13 13.15 26.34 34.14
C PHE A 13 12.83 27.56 35.01
N LYS A 14 12.16 28.57 34.44
CA LYS A 14 11.79 29.83 35.10
C LYS A 14 12.97 30.40 35.89
N SER A 15 12.88 30.51 37.22
CA SER A 15 13.93 31.04 38.09
C SER A 15 15.16 30.14 38.28
N PHE A 16 15.13 28.90 37.78
CA PHE A 16 16.18 27.90 38.00
C PHE A 16 17.16 27.85 36.81
N ALA A 17 18.13 28.75 36.78
CA ALA A 17 19.14 28.79 35.70
C ALA A 17 20.07 27.57 35.70
N SER A 18 20.60 27.22 36.87
CA SER A 18 21.52 26.10 37.08
C SER A 18 20.76 24.85 37.51
N LYS A 19 21.38 23.67 37.38
CA LYS A 19 20.79 22.42 37.88
C LYS A 19 20.58 22.52 39.40
N THR A 20 19.35 22.35 39.85
CA THR A 20 18.96 22.30 41.26
C THR A 20 18.31 20.95 41.53
N GLN A 21 18.76 20.28 42.59
CA GLN A 21 18.25 18.98 43.00
C GLN A 21 17.67 19.10 44.41
N LEU A 22 16.43 18.63 44.56
CA LEU A 22 15.70 18.63 45.83
C LEU A 22 15.41 17.18 46.22
N ALA A 23 15.89 16.79 47.39
CA ALA A 23 15.61 15.50 48.00
C ALA A 23 14.26 15.57 48.73
N LEU A 24 13.32 14.70 48.36
CA LEU A 24 11.92 14.71 48.84
C LEU A 24 11.58 13.45 49.64
N HIS A 25 12.56 12.92 50.37
CA HIS A 25 12.43 11.63 51.07
C HIS A 25 11.55 11.66 52.33
N ALA A 26 11.06 12.83 52.77
CA ALA A 26 10.26 12.96 53.98
C ALA A 26 8.76 12.94 53.68
N ARG A 27 7.94 12.51 54.66
CA ARG A 27 6.47 12.49 54.54
C ARG A 27 5.87 13.89 54.38
N VAL A 28 6.50 14.87 55.02
CA VAL A 28 6.14 16.29 54.92
C VAL A 28 7.43 17.02 54.58
N VAL A 29 7.40 17.82 53.52
CA VAL A 29 8.53 18.64 53.08
C VAL A 29 8.09 20.10 53.09
N GLY A 30 8.74 20.91 53.93
CA GLY A 30 8.57 22.36 53.94
C GLY A 30 9.55 23.03 53.00
N ILE A 31 9.05 23.86 52.08
CA ILE A 31 9.89 24.69 51.20
C ILE A 31 9.71 26.15 51.61
N VAL A 32 10.74 26.73 52.22
CA VAL A 32 10.74 28.11 52.73
C VAL A 32 11.79 28.96 52.01
N GLY A 33 11.61 30.27 52.06
CA GLY A 33 12.50 31.24 51.42
C GLY A 33 11.83 32.60 51.25
N PRO A 34 12.57 33.65 50.86
CA PRO A 34 12.02 34.98 50.65
C PRO A 34 11.10 35.05 49.42
N ASN A 35 10.32 36.13 49.29
CA ASN A 35 9.51 36.35 48.09
C ASN A 35 10.41 36.48 46.86
N GLY A 36 9.96 35.93 45.73
CA GLY A 36 10.76 35.91 44.50
C GLY A 36 11.81 34.78 44.41
N SER A 37 12.04 34.00 45.48
CA SER A 37 13.05 32.92 45.47
C SER A 37 12.69 31.68 44.62
N GLY A 38 11.61 31.73 43.85
CA GLY A 38 11.21 30.63 42.97
C GLY A 38 10.37 29.52 43.62
N LYS A 39 9.89 29.68 44.86
CA LYS A 39 9.07 28.66 45.56
C LYS A 39 7.86 28.21 44.75
N SER A 40 7.08 29.15 44.23
CA SER A 40 5.90 28.86 43.38
C SER A 40 6.30 28.19 42.05
N ASN A 41 7.50 28.44 41.54
CA ASN A 41 7.99 27.82 40.30
C ASN A 41 8.33 26.34 40.49
N ILE A 42 8.58 25.88 41.72
CA ILE A 42 8.74 24.45 42.02
C ILE A 42 7.42 23.72 41.78
N ILE A 43 6.31 24.28 42.25
CA ILE A 43 4.97 23.73 42.02
C ILE A 43 4.65 23.71 40.53
N ASP A 44 4.96 24.80 39.82
CA ASP A 44 4.77 24.86 38.36
C ASP A 44 5.63 23.83 37.63
N ALA A 45 6.86 23.59 38.07
CA ALA A 45 7.75 22.57 37.51
C ALA A 45 7.16 21.15 37.68
N ILE A 46 6.64 20.83 38.87
CA ILE A 46 5.97 19.56 39.16
C ILE A 46 4.73 19.39 38.26
N ARG A 47 3.86 20.40 38.19
CA ARG A 47 2.66 20.38 37.31
C ARG A 47 3.04 20.17 35.85
N TRP A 48 4.09 20.85 35.41
CA TRP A 48 4.57 20.76 34.04
C TRP A 48 5.07 19.35 33.70
N VAL A 49 5.87 18.71 34.55
CA VAL A 49 6.34 17.32 34.32
C VAL A 49 5.20 16.31 34.34
N LEU A 50 4.21 16.49 35.21
CA LEU A 50 3.05 15.60 35.30
C LEU A 50 2.08 15.72 34.10
N GLY A 51 2.35 16.63 33.16
CA GLY A 51 1.65 16.68 31.87
C GLY A 51 0.67 17.83 31.71
N GLU A 52 0.75 18.88 32.53
CA GLU A 52 -0.03 20.11 32.31
C GLU A 52 0.35 20.72 30.96
N ARG A 53 -0.66 20.96 30.11
CA ARG A 53 -0.47 21.41 28.72
C ARG A 53 -0.60 22.91 28.57
N GLY A 54 -1.40 23.55 29.42
CA GLY A 54 -1.70 24.95 29.27
C GLY A 54 -0.59 25.83 29.82
N ALA A 55 0.00 26.65 28.95
CA ALA A 55 0.96 27.68 29.37
C ALA A 55 0.31 28.64 30.40
N LYS A 56 -0.98 28.99 30.20
CA LYS A 56 -1.76 29.84 31.11
C LYS A 56 -1.85 29.26 32.52
N GLN A 57 -2.09 27.96 32.65
CA GLN A 57 -2.14 27.25 33.93
C GLN A 57 -0.78 27.21 34.63
N LEU A 58 0.31 27.38 33.87
CA LEU A 58 1.68 27.48 34.35
C LEU A 58 2.16 28.94 34.44
N ARG A 59 1.25 29.92 34.46
CA ARG A 59 1.55 31.36 34.56
C ARG A 59 2.50 31.86 33.45
N GLY A 60 2.28 31.42 32.22
CA GLY A 60 2.99 31.90 31.03
C GLY A 60 2.07 32.01 29.82
N ASP A 61 2.40 32.91 28.89
CA ASP A 61 1.61 33.09 27.66
C ASP A 61 2.00 32.07 26.58
N VAL A 62 3.29 31.75 26.49
CA VAL A 62 3.86 30.77 25.56
C VAL A 62 4.69 29.75 26.34
N LEU A 63 4.73 28.49 25.88
CA LEU A 63 5.49 27.43 26.56
C LEU A 63 7.00 27.74 26.66
N SER A 64 7.56 28.49 25.72
CA SER A 64 8.95 28.98 25.76
C SER A 64 9.21 29.91 26.96
N ASN A 65 8.19 30.59 27.48
CA ASN A 65 8.30 31.45 28.68
C ASN A 65 8.52 30.63 29.97
N LEU A 66 8.44 29.30 29.88
CA LEU A 66 8.84 28.42 30.98
C LEU A 66 10.36 28.26 31.09
N MET A 67 11.13 28.66 30.09
CA MET A 67 12.59 28.62 30.14
C MET A 67 13.16 29.83 30.88
N PHE A 68 14.33 29.67 31.49
CA PHE A 68 15.07 30.76 32.11
C PHE A 68 15.49 31.78 31.04
N ALA A 69 14.92 32.99 31.12
CA ALA A 69 15.11 34.05 30.15
C ALA A 69 16.49 34.75 30.22
N GLY A 70 17.32 34.41 31.21
CA GLY A 70 18.59 35.08 31.45
C GLY A 70 18.48 36.20 32.48
N THR A 71 19.63 36.57 33.03
CA THR A 71 19.87 37.77 33.85
C THR A 71 21.14 38.44 33.34
N PRO A 72 21.44 39.70 33.71
CA PRO A 72 22.72 40.34 33.34
C PRO A 72 23.96 39.50 33.70
N THR A 73 23.85 38.64 34.72
CA THR A 73 24.91 37.78 35.22
C THR A 73 24.86 36.33 34.71
N LYS A 74 23.76 35.88 34.10
CA LYS A 74 23.59 34.50 33.63
C LYS A 74 22.88 34.45 32.28
N GLN A 75 23.46 33.72 31.33
CA GLN A 75 22.87 33.56 30.00
C GLN A 75 21.52 32.84 30.04
N ALA A 76 20.65 33.18 29.09
CA ALA A 76 19.37 32.51 28.89
C ALA A 76 19.57 31.02 28.57
N ALA A 77 18.74 30.16 29.17
CA ALA A 77 18.83 28.73 28.94
C ALA A 77 18.51 28.37 27.48
N SER A 78 19.22 27.39 26.92
CA SER A 78 18.88 26.80 25.62
C SER A 78 17.82 25.70 25.75
N ILE A 79 17.75 25.07 26.92
CA ILE A 79 16.86 23.95 27.25
C ILE A 79 16.38 24.14 28.69
N ALA A 80 15.09 23.88 28.93
CA ALA A 80 14.58 23.64 30.27
C ALA A 80 14.27 22.15 30.46
N ARG A 81 14.73 21.56 31.56
CA ARG A 81 14.51 20.16 31.93
C ARG A 81 14.03 20.10 33.38
N VAL A 82 12.95 19.36 33.60
CA VAL A 82 12.49 19.04 34.95
C VAL A 82 12.28 17.53 35.02
N SER A 83 12.79 16.91 36.08
CA SER A 83 12.70 15.46 36.31
C SER A 83 12.15 15.17 37.70
N LEU A 84 11.19 14.26 37.77
CA LEU A 84 10.67 13.67 39.01
C LEU A 84 11.10 12.22 39.07
N THR A 85 11.74 11.85 40.17
CA THR A 85 12.14 10.46 40.44
C THR A 85 11.24 9.87 41.51
N PHE A 86 10.74 8.67 41.24
CA PHE A 86 9.81 7.93 42.07
C PHE A 86 10.42 6.61 42.53
N ASN A 87 10.15 6.25 43.78
CA ASN A 87 10.38 4.90 44.30
C ASN A 87 9.20 4.01 43.89
N ASN A 88 9.47 3.04 43.03
CA ASN A 88 8.50 2.16 42.43
C ASN A 88 8.59 0.71 42.96
N LYS A 89 9.12 0.50 44.17
CA LYS A 89 9.19 -0.84 44.80
C LYS A 89 7.81 -1.50 44.98
N GLU A 90 6.78 -0.71 45.23
CA GLU A 90 5.39 -1.18 45.34
C GLU A 90 4.69 -1.33 43.98
N ARG A 91 5.40 -1.11 42.86
CA ARG A 91 4.90 -1.25 41.48
C ARG A 91 3.62 -0.45 41.19
N LEU A 92 3.47 0.70 41.84
CA LEU A 92 2.38 1.65 41.59
C LEU A 92 2.44 2.19 40.15
N LEU A 93 3.65 2.39 39.62
CA LEU A 93 3.86 2.67 38.20
C LEU A 93 4.04 1.34 37.46
N PRO A 94 3.35 1.14 36.32
CA PRO A 94 3.41 -0.08 35.52
C PRO A 94 4.72 -0.18 34.71
N ILE A 95 5.86 -0.07 35.39
CA ILE A 95 7.20 -0.10 34.81
C ILE A 95 8.03 -1.11 35.58
N ASP A 96 8.76 -1.93 34.85
CA ASP A 96 9.66 -2.91 35.45
C ASP A 96 11.00 -2.27 35.89
N SER A 97 10.92 -1.31 36.80
CA SER A 97 12.07 -0.72 37.49
C SER A 97 11.69 -0.36 38.92
N GLU A 98 12.64 -0.51 39.86
CA GLU A 98 12.48 -0.06 41.25
C GLU A 98 12.54 1.47 41.39
N GLU A 99 13.24 2.15 40.49
CA GLU A 99 13.30 3.61 40.41
C GLU A 99 12.79 4.06 39.04
N VAL A 100 11.87 5.02 39.03
CA VAL A 100 11.31 5.57 37.79
C VAL A 100 11.55 7.08 37.76
N THR A 101 12.22 7.57 36.72
CA THR A 101 12.42 9.00 36.50
C THR A 101 11.58 9.47 35.31
N LEU A 102 10.61 10.34 35.58
CA LEU A 102 9.83 11.04 34.58
C LEU A 102 10.46 12.42 34.34
N THR A 103 10.92 12.66 33.12
CA THR A 103 11.47 13.95 32.69
C THR A 103 10.57 14.59 31.66
N ARG A 104 10.39 15.92 31.77
CA ARG A 104 9.93 16.75 30.65
C ARG A 104 11.00 17.76 30.29
N ARG A 105 11.28 17.91 29.00
CA ARG A 105 12.20 18.92 28.47
C ARG A 105 11.55 19.76 27.38
N ILE A 106 11.98 21.01 27.25
CA ILE A 106 11.61 21.93 26.18
C ILE A 106 12.87 22.66 25.70
N ASP A 107 12.93 22.90 24.40
CA ASP A 107 13.99 23.67 23.76
C ASP A 107 13.46 25.03 23.25
N ARG A 108 14.36 25.85 22.70
CA ARG A 108 14.03 27.16 22.10
C ARG A 108 13.04 27.08 20.94
N SER A 109 12.90 25.93 20.27
CA SER A 109 11.90 25.75 19.21
C SER A 109 10.47 25.63 19.76
N GLY A 110 10.33 25.48 21.09
CA GLY A 110 9.05 25.22 21.74
C GLY A 110 8.65 23.73 21.72
N THR A 111 9.52 22.86 21.19
CA THR A 111 9.27 21.43 21.12
C THR A 111 9.45 20.80 22.49
N THR A 112 8.38 20.21 23.03
CA THR A 112 8.43 19.51 24.32
C THR A 112 8.58 18.01 24.13
N LYS A 113 9.48 17.38 24.88
CA LYS A 113 9.65 15.92 24.91
C LYS A 113 9.45 15.38 26.32
N PHE A 114 8.82 14.21 26.41
CA PHE A 114 8.73 13.45 27.64
C PHE A 114 9.73 12.30 27.57
N LEU A 115 10.44 12.07 28.66
CA LEU A 115 11.34 10.94 28.81
C LEU A 115 10.96 10.17 30.07
N LEU A 116 11.03 8.86 29.99
CA LEU A 116 10.82 7.93 31.09
C LEU A 116 12.07 7.06 31.19
N ASN A 117 12.81 7.18 32.28
CA ASN A 117 14.14 6.57 32.43
C ASN A 117 15.04 6.88 31.22
N ASP A 118 15.08 8.16 30.82
CA ASP A 118 15.81 8.69 29.66
C ASP A 118 15.38 8.15 28.27
N VAL A 119 14.33 7.34 28.19
CA VAL A 119 13.71 6.90 26.92
C VAL A 119 12.57 7.83 26.53
N GLU A 120 12.53 8.30 25.29
CA GLU A 120 11.46 9.19 24.80
C GLU A 120 10.10 8.47 24.76
N VAL A 121 9.09 9.08 25.38
CA VAL A 121 7.72 8.53 25.46
C VAL A 121 6.70 9.59 25.06
N ARG A 122 5.50 9.15 24.66
CA ARG A 122 4.42 10.08 24.31
C ARG A 122 3.71 10.55 25.58
N LEU A 123 3.24 11.79 25.57
CA LEU A 123 2.41 12.35 26.65
C LEU A 123 1.17 11.48 26.94
N LYS A 124 0.59 10.83 25.91
CA LYS A 124 -0.53 9.90 26.12
C LYS A 124 -0.15 8.78 27.08
N ASP A 125 1.02 8.17 26.88
CA ASP A 125 1.48 7.03 27.67
C ASP A 125 1.80 7.47 29.11
N VAL A 126 2.42 8.65 29.29
CA VAL A 126 2.64 9.29 30.60
C VAL A 126 1.33 9.53 31.34
N VAL A 127 0.32 10.10 30.68
CA VAL A 127 -1.00 10.37 31.29
C VAL A 127 -1.70 9.08 31.72
N HIS A 128 -1.63 8.02 30.91
CA HIS A 128 -2.19 6.71 31.29
C HIS A 128 -1.46 6.09 32.48
N MET A 129 -0.13 6.14 32.48
CA MET A 129 0.70 5.66 33.58
C MET A 129 0.40 6.39 34.89
N LEU A 130 0.35 7.73 34.84
CA LEU A 130 0.02 8.58 35.98
C LEU A 130 -1.41 8.38 36.47
N ALA A 131 -2.39 8.16 35.57
CA ALA A 131 -3.76 7.84 35.97
C ALA A 131 -3.85 6.52 36.74
N ARG A 132 -3.09 5.50 36.34
CA ARG A 132 -3.00 4.22 37.06
C ARG A 132 -2.37 4.37 38.44
N ALA A 133 -1.33 5.19 38.54
CA ALA A 133 -0.71 5.55 39.83
C ALA A 133 -1.53 6.55 40.66
N ARG A 134 -2.72 6.97 40.20
CA ARG A 134 -3.62 7.95 40.84
C ARG A 134 -2.96 9.33 41.04
N MET A 135 -2.09 9.72 40.13
CA MET A 135 -1.29 10.95 40.18
C MET A 135 -1.42 11.77 38.91
N GLY A 136 -2.61 12.28 38.60
CA GLY A 136 -2.75 13.21 37.48
C GLY A 136 -2.89 14.67 37.91
N THR A 137 -2.78 15.54 36.91
CA THR A 137 -2.62 16.99 37.07
C THR A 137 -3.90 17.75 37.38
N ARG A 138 -5.06 17.11 37.21
CA ARG A 138 -6.38 17.77 37.35
C ARG A 138 -7.07 17.50 38.69
N GLY A 139 -6.52 16.61 39.53
CA GLY A 139 -7.05 16.34 40.87
C GLY A 139 -6.66 17.41 41.90
N LEU A 140 -7.17 17.25 43.13
CA LEU A 140 -6.80 18.07 44.30
C LEU A 140 -5.35 17.90 44.77
N THR A 141 -4.56 17.08 44.07
CA THR A 141 -3.19 16.72 44.45
C THR A 141 -2.24 17.91 44.40
N ILE A 142 -2.51 18.94 43.58
CA ILE A 142 -1.67 20.13 43.50
C ILE A 142 -2.53 21.38 43.59
N ILE A 143 -2.43 22.10 44.70
CA ILE A 143 -3.12 23.38 44.93
C ILE A 143 -2.15 24.52 44.63
N GLY A 144 -2.56 25.40 43.73
CA GLY A 144 -1.77 26.58 43.35
C GLY A 144 -1.95 27.72 44.34
N GLN A 145 -1.09 28.72 44.23
CA GLN A 145 -1.25 29.97 44.99
C GLN A 145 -2.57 30.65 44.58
N GLY A 146 -3.37 31.05 45.56
CA GLY A 146 -4.69 31.66 45.31
C GLY A 146 -5.76 30.68 44.83
N GLN A 147 -5.50 29.36 44.90
CA GLN A 147 -6.44 28.31 44.52
C GLN A 147 -7.02 27.55 45.72
N SER A 148 -6.94 28.11 46.93
CA SER A 148 -7.43 27.45 48.15
C SER A 148 -8.95 27.24 48.15
N ASP A 149 -9.70 28.10 47.46
CA ASP A 149 -11.16 28.05 47.34
C ASP A 149 -11.64 27.34 46.06
N VAL A 150 -10.73 26.80 45.24
CA VAL A 150 -11.08 26.14 43.97
C VAL A 150 -12.10 25.03 44.19
N PHE A 151 -11.94 24.21 45.23
CA PHE A 151 -12.88 23.12 45.51
C PHE A 151 -14.32 23.60 45.78
N VAL A 152 -14.47 24.80 46.36
CA VAL A 152 -15.78 25.39 46.64
C VAL A 152 -16.43 25.93 45.37
N ARG A 153 -15.62 26.50 44.45
CA ARG A 153 -16.11 27.16 43.22
C ARG A 153 -16.27 26.26 42.00
N ILE A 154 -15.62 25.09 41.95
CA ILE A 154 -15.66 24.21 40.78
C ILE A 154 -17.07 23.73 40.45
N GLY A 155 -17.38 23.67 39.15
CA GLY A 155 -18.66 23.16 38.67
C GLY A 155 -18.83 21.65 38.90
N PRO A 156 -20.06 21.12 38.84
CA PRO A 156 -20.34 19.70 39.09
C PRO A 156 -19.52 18.74 38.23
N ARG A 157 -19.25 19.11 36.97
CA ARG A 157 -18.48 18.29 36.03
C ARG A 157 -17.01 18.17 36.43
N GLU A 158 -16.36 19.28 36.76
CA GLU A 158 -14.95 19.28 37.19
C GLU A 158 -14.79 18.56 38.52
N ARG A 159 -15.72 18.80 39.45
CA ARG A 159 -15.79 18.07 40.72
C ARG A 159 -15.89 16.56 40.50
N ARG A 160 -16.74 16.11 39.57
CA ARG A 160 -16.84 14.70 39.20
C ARG A 160 -15.52 14.16 38.65
N GLU A 161 -14.86 14.89 37.74
CA GLU A 161 -13.56 14.48 37.19
C GLU A 161 -12.48 14.36 38.26
N MET A 162 -12.47 15.26 39.25
CA MET A 162 -11.56 15.18 40.41
C MET A 162 -11.85 13.95 41.27
N ILE A 163 -13.13 13.68 41.58
CA ILE A 163 -13.53 12.51 42.37
C ILE A 163 -13.16 11.22 41.63
N GLU A 164 -13.50 11.12 40.34
CA GLU A 164 -13.16 9.98 39.46
C GLU A 164 -11.66 9.67 39.44
N GLU A 165 -10.82 10.71 39.53
CA GLU A 165 -9.37 10.57 39.58
C GLU A 165 -8.88 10.01 40.92
N ILE A 166 -9.44 10.48 42.04
CA ILE A 166 -9.09 9.99 43.39
C ILE A 166 -9.46 8.51 43.56
N ILE A 167 -10.63 8.11 43.06
CA ILE A 167 -11.10 6.71 43.11
C ILE A 167 -10.46 5.81 42.05
N GLY A 168 -9.65 6.35 41.13
CA GLY A 168 -8.95 5.59 40.10
C GLY A 168 -9.80 5.21 38.88
N LEU A 169 -11.02 5.73 38.73
CA LEU A 169 -11.88 5.48 37.55
C LEU A 169 -11.35 6.15 36.28
N LYS A 170 -10.47 7.15 36.41
CA LYS A 170 -9.86 7.86 35.28
C LYS A 170 -9.14 6.93 34.30
N GLU A 171 -8.44 5.90 34.79
CA GLU A 171 -7.77 4.92 33.93
C GLU A 171 -8.77 4.21 33.01
N TYR A 172 -9.86 3.69 33.59
CA TYR A 172 -10.90 2.97 32.86
C TYR A 172 -11.63 3.89 31.86
N ARG A 173 -11.88 5.14 32.22
CA ARG A 173 -12.48 6.13 31.33
C ARG A 173 -11.59 6.42 30.12
N LEU A 174 -10.28 6.58 30.32
CA LEU A 174 -9.32 6.76 29.22
C LEU A 174 -9.21 5.51 28.33
N LYS A 175 -9.27 4.31 28.93
CA LYS A 175 -9.31 3.03 28.19
C LYS A 175 -10.58 2.93 27.35
N LYS A 176 -11.75 3.20 27.93
CA LYS A 176 -13.05 3.23 27.23
C LYS A 176 -13.01 4.20 26.05
N GLN A 177 -12.61 5.45 26.26
CA GLN A 177 -12.54 6.44 25.19
C GLN A 177 -11.56 6.04 24.07
N THR A 178 -10.44 5.41 24.43
CA THR A 178 -9.49 4.89 23.42
C THR A 178 -10.09 3.73 22.63
N ALA A 179 -10.81 2.81 23.29
CA ALA A 179 -11.47 1.68 22.66
C ALA A 179 -12.60 2.15 21.72
N GLU A 180 -13.43 3.10 22.14
CA GLU A 180 -14.48 3.71 21.32
C GLU A 180 -13.89 4.35 20.06
N ARG A 181 -12.81 5.12 20.18
CA ARG A 181 -12.12 5.71 19.02
C ARG A 181 -11.52 4.66 18.07
N ARG A 182 -10.99 3.56 18.61
CA ARG A 182 -10.47 2.45 17.79
C ARG A 182 -11.61 1.76 17.05
N LEU A 183 -12.73 1.49 17.73
CA LEU A 183 -13.91 0.89 17.14
C LEU A 183 -14.45 1.75 15.99
N GLU A 184 -14.53 3.07 16.17
CA GLU A 184 -14.99 3.98 15.14
C GLU A 184 -14.09 3.96 13.90
N ARG A 185 -12.77 4.00 14.10
CA ARG A 185 -11.81 3.85 12.99
C ARG A 185 -11.94 2.50 12.27
N SER A 186 -12.14 1.42 13.01
CA SER A 186 -12.34 0.10 12.42
C SER A 186 -13.64 0.04 11.58
N LYS A 187 -14.71 0.69 12.03
CA LYS A 187 -15.96 0.80 11.26
C LYS A 187 -15.74 1.56 9.95
N GLN A 188 -15.04 2.69 10.00
CA GLN A 188 -14.70 3.47 8.81
C GLN A 188 -13.84 2.66 7.83
N ASN A 189 -12.82 1.96 8.32
CA ASN A 189 -12.00 1.07 7.49
C ASN A 189 -12.81 -0.06 6.86
N MET A 190 -13.73 -0.66 7.61
CA MET A 190 -14.62 -1.71 7.08
C MET A 190 -15.51 -1.17 5.95
N GLN A 191 -16.06 0.05 6.09
CA GLN A 191 -16.84 0.69 5.04
C GLN A 191 -16.02 0.91 3.77
N LEU A 192 -14.77 1.35 3.90
CA LEU A 192 -13.85 1.52 2.76
C LEU A 192 -13.58 0.19 2.05
N VAL A 193 -13.26 -0.87 2.80
CA VAL A 193 -13.03 -2.20 2.23
C VAL A 193 -14.28 -2.72 1.51
N GLN A 194 -15.47 -2.53 2.09
CA GLN A 194 -16.72 -2.92 1.45
C GLN A 194 -16.97 -2.16 0.14
N ALA A 195 -16.64 -0.87 0.09
CA ALA A 195 -16.75 -0.09 -1.14
C ALA A 195 -15.80 -0.60 -2.23
N GLN A 196 -14.53 -0.84 -1.89
CA GLN A 196 -13.55 -1.42 -2.83
C GLN A 196 -13.96 -2.80 -3.33
N LEU A 197 -14.51 -3.64 -2.45
CA LEU A 197 -14.98 -4.97 -2.82
C LEU A 197 -16.19 -4.92 -3.76
N LYS A 198 -17.11 -3.98 -3.55
CA LYS A 198 -18.23 -3.72 -4.47
C LYS A 198 -17.76 -3.27 -5.85
N GLU A 199 -16.66 -2.53 -5.93
CA GLU A 199 -16.05 -2.11 -7.20
C GLU A 199 -15.33 -3.26 -7.91
N LEU A 200 -14.60 -4.12 -7.17
CA LEU A 200 -13.80 -5.20 -7.74
C LEU A 200 -14.62 -6.41 -8.22
N ILE A 201 -15.77 -6.70 -7.61
CA ILE A 201 -16.61 -7.86 -7.99
C ILE A 201 -17.05 -7.81 -9.46
N PRO A 202 -17.60 -6.68 -9.99
CA PRO A 202 -17.95 -6.56 -11.40
C PRO A 202 -16.75 -6.77 -12.33
N HIS A 203 -15.59 -6.19 -12.02
CA HIS A 203 -14.37 -6.38 -12.80
C HIS A 203 -13.96 -7.85 -12.87
N LEU A 204 -14.01 -8.55 -11.73
CA LEU A 204 -13.70 -9.99 -11.69
C LEU A 204 -14.70 -10.82 -12.52
N ARG A 205 -15.99 -10.46 -12.49
CA ARG A 205 -17.01 -11.13 -13.32
C ARG A 205 -16.76 -10.91 -14.82
N LEU A 206 -16.41 -9.69 -15.22
CA LEU A 206 -16.06 -9.37 -16.61
C LEU A 206 -14.83 -10.17 -17.07
N LEU A 207 -13.76 -10.18 -16.29
CA LEU A 207 -12.54 -10.93 -16.60
C LEU A 207 -12.81 -12.45 -16.73
N ARG A 208 -13.67 -13.01 -15.85
CA ARG A 208 -14.10 -14.42 -15.97
C ARG A 208 -14.86 -14.69 -17.28
N SER A 209 -15.74 -13.78 -17.69
CA SER A 209 -16.48 -13.89 -18.95
C SER A 209 -15.55 -13.80 -20.16
N GLN A 210 -14.60 -12.87 -20.13
CA GLN A 210 -13.57 -12.74 -21.17
C GLN A 210 -12.76 -14.03 -21.28
N ARG A 211 -12.23 -14.55 -20.15
CA ARG A 211 -11.47 -15.82 -20.14
C ARG A 211 -12.24 -16.96 -20.83
N ARG A 212 -13.52 -17.15 -20.50
CA ARG A 212 -14.36 -18.19 -21.13
C ARG A 212 -14.51 -18.00 -22.64
N LYS A 213 -14.61 -16.75 -23.11
CA LYS A 213 -14.66 -16.46 -24.56
C LYS A 213 -13.35 -16.81 -25.25
N TRP A 214 -12.22 -16.50 -24.62
CA TRP A 214 -10.90 -16.86 -25.15
C TRP A 214 -10.69 -18.37 -25.19
N GLU A 215 -11.05 -19.10 -24.13
CA GLU A 215 -10.99 -20.56 -24.09
C GLU A 215 -11.87 -21.19 -25.21
N LYS A 216 -13.09 -20.66 -25.41
CA LYS A 216 -13.96 -21.13 -26.51
C LYS A 216 -13.39 -20.80 -27.90
N ARG A 217 -12.76 -19.63 -28.05
CA ARG A 217 -12.12 -19.24 -29.30
C ARG A 217 -10.97 -20.18 -29.64
N ASP A 218 -10.13 -20.49 -28.66
CA ASP A 218 -8.98 -21.39 -28.82
C ASP A 218 -9.43 -22.80 -29.27
N GLU A 219 -10.48 -23.33 -28.65
CA GLU A 219 -11.08 -24.61 -29.06
C GLU A 219 -11.62 -24.57 -30.50
N LEU A 220 -12.34 -23.50 -30.87
CA LEU A 220 -12.85 -23.33 -32.24
C LEU A 220 -11.72 -23.16 -33.26
N GLU A 221 -10.65 -22.46 -32.90
CA GLU A 221 -9.47 -22.24 -33.75
C GLU A 221 -8.75 -23.58 -34.01
N ARG A 222 -8.65 -24.43 -32.99
CA ARG A 222 -8.13 -25.80 -33.10
C ARG A 222 -8.99 -26.65 -34.04
N GLN A 223 -10.32 -26.67 -33.83
CA GLN A 223 -11.25 -27.44 -34.66
C GLN A 223 -11.24 -26.96 -36.13
N LEU A 224 -11.21 -25.65 -36.35
CA LEU A 224 -11.12 -25.07 -37.68
C LEU A 224 -9.84 -25.50 -38.39
N LYS A 225 -8.70 -25.48 -37.68
CA LYS A 225 -7.41 -25.90 -38.24
C LYS A 225 -7.43 -27.38 -38.63
N GLU A 226 -7.96 -28.26 -37.79
CA GLU A 226 -8.11 -29.68 -38.12
C GLU A 226 -9.00 -29.90 -39.35
N LEU A 227 -10.14 -29.23 -39.41
CA LEU A 227 -11.09 -29.36 -40.51
C LEU A 227 -10.52 -28.80 -41.81
N ALA A 228 -9.81 -27.67 -41.74
CA ALA A 228 -9.13 -27.06 -42.87
C ALA A 228 -8.06 -28.00 -43.43
N VAL A 229 -7.22 -28.60 -42.58
CA VAL A 229 -6.22 -29.58 -43.01
C VAL A 229 -6.88 -30.77 -43.71
N ARG A 230 -7.97 -31.33 -43.15
CA ARG A 230 -8.70 -32.44 -43.79
C ARG A 230 -9.30 -32.02 -45.14
N TYR A 231 -9.96 -30.86 -45.19
CA TYR A 231 -10.58 -30.35 -46.42
C TYR A 231 -9.55 -30.12 -47.54
N PHE A 232 -8.46 -29.42 -47.22
CA PHE A 232 -7.40 -29.13 -48.19
C PHE A 232 -6.66 -30.40 -48.62
N ALA A 233 -6.45 -31.37 -47.72
CA ALA A 233 -5.86 -32.67 -48.08
C ALA A 233 -6.76 -33.44 -49.07
N THR A 234 -8.06 -33.54 -48.81
CA THR A 234 -9.01 -34.19 -49.73
C THR A 234 -9.05 -33.49 -51.08
N ARG A 235 -9.10 -32.15 -51.09
CA ARG A 235 -9.10 -31.36 -52.33
C ARG A 235 -7.78 -31.50 -53.10
N TYR A 236 -6.65 -31.56 -52.40
CA TYR A 236 -5.35 -31.81 -52.99
C TYR A 236 -5.29 -33.20 -53.65
N HIS A 237 -5.75 -34.24 -52.97
CA HIS A 237 -5.80 -35.59 -53.54
C HIS A 237 -6.74 -35.70 -54.74
N ALA A 238 -7.90 -35.04 -54.70
CA ALA A 238 -8.82 -34.98 -55.84
C ALA A 238 -8.16 -34.29 -57.05
N LEU A 239 -7.53 -33.13 -56.84
CA LEU A 239 -6.79 -32.42 -57.89
C LEU A 239 -5.63 -33.25 -58.45
N GLN A 240 -4.90 -33.96 -57.58
CA GLN A 240 -3.82 -34.85 -57.98
C GLN A 240 -4.33 -36.04 -58.81
N GLY A 241 -5.51 -36.57 -58.49
CA GLY A 241 -6.20 -37.57 -59.31
C GLY A 241 -6.52 -37.02 -60.70
N THR A 242 -7.18 -35.86 -60.77
CA THR A 242 -7.52 -35.22 -62.06
C THR A 242 -6.28 -34.89 -62.90
N LEU A 243 -5.17 -34.52 -62.25
CA LEU A 243 -3.91 -34.27 -62.94
C LEU A 243 -3.33 -35.55 -63.55
N ARG A 244 -3.34 -36.67 -62.79
CA ARG A 244 -2.88 -37.96 -63.30
C ARG A 244 -3.72 -38.44 -64.49
N ASP A 245 -5.04 -38.27 -64.42
CA ASP A 245 -5.94 -38.63 -65.51
C ASP A 245 -5.68 -37.77 -66.75
N ALA A 246 -5.49 -36.46 -66.57
CA ALA A 246 -5.13 -35.54 -67.65
C ALA A 246 -3.75 -35.86 -68.27
N GLU A 247 -2.75 -36.20 -67.45
CA GLU A 247 -1.43 -36.63 -67.92
C GLU A 247 -1.48 -37.95 -68.67
N ALA A 248 -2.32 -38.91 -68.24
CA ALA A 248 -2.54 -40.16 -68.96
C ALA A 248 -3.21 -39.92 -70.31
N ALA A 249 -4.26 -39.08 -70.35
CA ALA A 249 -4.92 -38.69 -71.60
C ALA A 249 -3.98 -37.93 -72.54
N LEU A 250 -3.10 -37.08 -72.01
CA LEU A 250 -2.09 -36.39 -72.80
C LEU A 250 -1.08 -37.37 -73.41
N ARG A 251 -0.55 -38.31 -72.62
CA ARG A 251 0.36 -39.37 -73.12
C ARG A 251 -0.29 -40.21 -74.21
N ASP A 252 -1.55 -40.62 -74.02
CA ASP A 252 -2.31 -41.35 -75.04
C ASP A 252 -2.50 -40.52 -76.31
N GLY A 253 -2.80 -39.22 -76.16
CA GLY A 253 -2.89 -38.28 -77.28
C GLY A 253 -1.57 -38.12 -78.03
N GLU A 254 -0.44 -38.01 -77.32
CA GLU A 254 0.90 -37.95 -77.91
C GLU A 254 1.28 -39.23 -78.64
N HIS A 255 0.92 -40.40 -78.10
CA HIS A 255 1.11 -41.69 -78.79
C HIS A 255 0.29 -41.76 -80.08
N ARG A 256 -1.00 -41.41 -80.03
CA ARG A 256 -1.85 -41.36 -81.24
C ARG A 256 -1.32 -40.39 -82.28
N LYS A 257 -0.81 -39.23 -81.86
CA LYS A 257 -0.19 -38.24 -82.74
C LYS A 257 1.06 -38.83 -83.43
N LYS A 258 1.95 -39.47 -82.68
CA LYS A 258 3.14 -40.13 -83.25
C LYS A 258 2.79 -41.26 -84.23
N ASP A 259 1.80 -42.09 -83.89
CA ASP A 259 1.32 -43.14 -84.79
C ASP A 259 0.75 -42.56 -86.09
N MET A 260 0.01 -41.45 -85.99
CA MET A 260 -0.52 -40.75 -87.17
C MET A 260 0.60 -40.10 -88.00
N GLU A 261 1.59 -39.46 -87.36
CA GLU A 261 2.77 -38.91 -88.04
C GLU A 261 3.56 -39.99 -88.78
N GLN A 262 3.71 -41.19 -88.19
CA GLN A 262 4.32 -42.34 -88.84
C GLN A 262 3.51 -42.80 -90.05
N ARG A 263 2.19 -42.93 -89.91
CA ARG A 263 1.29 -43.29 -91.03
C ARG A 263 1.36 -42.27 -92.16
N VAL A 264 1.37 -40.98 -91.85
CA VAL A 264 1.53 -39.91 -92.84
C VAL A 264 2.89 -40.02 -93.52
N SER A 265 3.98 -40.24 -92.78
CA SER A 265 5.31 -40.46 -93.36
C SER A 265 5.38 -41.69 -94.27
N ASP A 266 4.70 -42.77 -93.90
CA ASP A 266 4.61 -43.99 -94.73
C ASP A 266 3.81 -43.73 -96.01
N VAL A 267 2.67 -43.03 -95.92
CA VAL A 267 1.87 -42.62 -97.08
C VAL A 267 2.66 -41.66 -97.97
N GLU A 268 3.37 -40.68 -97.40
CA GLU A 268 4.26 -39.79 -98.16
C GLU A 268 5.38 -40.57 -98.88
N ARG A 269 5.96 -41.59 -98.22
CA ARG A 269 6.94 -42.48 -98.88
C ARG A 269 6.31 -43.28 -100.01
N GLN A 270 5.09 -43.79 -99.84
CA GLN A 270 4.35 -44.49 -100.90
C GLN A 270 4.05 -43.55 -102.08
N VAL A 271 3.63 -42.31 -101.82
CA VAL A 271 3.38 -41.29 -102.85
C VAL A 271 4.67 -40.93 -103.59
N ARG A 272 5.80 -40.72 -102.89
CA ARG A 272 7.10 -40.45 -103.54
C ARG A 272 7.60 -41.64 -104.37
N ALA A 273 7.40 -42.87 -103.88
CA ALA A 273 7.75 -44.09 -104.62
C ALA A 273 6.89 -44.26 -105.89
N MET A 274 5.62 -43.83 -105.87
CA MET A 274 4.79 -43.75 -107.07
C MET A 274 5.21 -42.60 -108.00
N GLN A 275 5.54 -41.42 -107.46
CA GLN A 275 6.01 -40.28 -108.26
C GLN A 275 7.32 -40.60 -109.03
N GLN A 276 8.22 -41.41 -108.46
CA GLN A 276 9.41 -41.89 -109.17
C GLN A 276 9.12 -43.00 -110.21
N LYS A 277 7.97 -43.69 -110.11
CA LYS A 277 7.58 -44.77 -111.03
C LYS A 277 6.67 -44.32 -112.18
N THR A 278 6.10 -43.11 -112.15
CA THR A 278 5.06 -42.73 -113.13
C THR A 278 5.34 -41.37 -113.80
N GLY A 279 6.09 -41.43 -114.90
CA GLY A 279 6.09 -40.43 -115.96
C GLY A 279 4.92 -40.57 -116.95
N LYS A 280 3.71 -40.94 -116.50
CA LYS A 280 2.49 -41.01 -117.32
C LYS A 280 1.25 -40.60 -116.49
N ARG A 281 0.32 -39.88 -117.12
CA ARG A 281 -0.25 -38.63 -116.57
C ARG A 281 -1.75 -38.66 -116.23
N ASP A 282 -2.38 -39.81 -115.96
CA ASP A 282 -3.86 -39.84 -115.83
C ASP A 282 -4.44 -40.25 -114.46
N ASP A 283 -3.65 -40.77 -113.52
CA ASP A 283 -4.19 -41.22 -112.20
C ASP A 283 -4.06 -40.19 -111.06
N LEU A 284 -3.43 -39.03 -111.31
CA LEU A 284 -3.12 -38.00 -110.30
C LEU A 284 -4.33 -37.16 -109.88
N GLN A 285 -5.37 -37.07 -110.72
CA GLN A 285 -6.56 -36.24 -110.43
C GLN A 285 -7.53 -36.90 -109.44
N VAL A 286 -7.60 -38.24 -109.42
CA VAL A 286 -8.54 -38.96 -108.53
C VAL A 286 -8.06 -38.93 -107.08
N MET A 287 -6.74 -39.00 -106.85
CA MET A 287 -6.14 -38.98 -105.51
C MET A 287 -6.01 -37.57 -104.90
N HIS A 288 -5.85 -36.52 -105.71
CA HIS A 288 -5.93 -35.13 -105.23
C HIS A 288 -7.32 -34.81 -104.64
N GLY A 289 -8.38 -35.45 -105.12
CA GLY A 289 -9.72 -35.35 -104.54
C GLY A 289 -9.79 -35.95 -103.13
N GLN A 290 -9.17 -37.12 -102.93
CA GLN A 290 -9.17 -37.81 -101.64
C GLN A 290 -8.26 -37.15 -100.59
N LEU A 291 -7.17 -36.51 -101.04
CA LEU A 291 -6.26 -35.78 -100.16
C LEU A 291 -6.89 -34.47 -99.66
N ARG A 292 -7.77 -33.85 -100.47
CA ARG A 292 -8.55 -32.67 -100.07
C ARG A 292 -9.61 -33.00 -99.01
N THR A 293 -10.30 -34.13 -99.16
CA THR A 293 -11.28 -34.59 -98.15
C THR A 293 -10.64 -34.92 -96.81
N LEU A 294 -9.42 -35.48 -96.82
CA LEU A 294 -8.68 -35.77 -95.57
C LEU A 294 -8.08 -34.52 -94.91
N GLN A 295 -7.81 -33.45 -95.68
CA GLN A 295 -7.37 -32.15 -95.13
C GLN A 295 -8.53 -31.33 -94.56
N GLU A 296 -9.75 -31.48 -95.09
CA GLU A 296 -10.95 -30.86 -94.52
C GLU A 296 -11.38 -31.51 -93.20
N GLU A 297 -11.04 -32.78 -92.96
CA GLU A 297 -11.25 -33.48 -91.67
C GLU A 297 -10.20 -33.13 -90.59
N GLN A 298 -9.21 -32.28 -90.90
CA GLN A 298 -8.21 -31.78 -89.94
C GLN A 298 -8.52 -30.39 -89.34
N LEU A 299 -9.66 -29.78 -89.70
CA LEU A 299 -10.24 -28.58 -89.03
C LEU A 299 -11.32 -29.00 -88.03
#